data_AF-A3MWT0-F1
#
_entry.id   AF-A3MWT0-F1
#
_cell.length_a   1.000
_cell.length_b   1.000
_cell.length_c   1.000
_cell.angle_alpha   90.00
_cell.angle_beta   90.00
_cell.angle_gamma   90.00
#
_symmetry.space_group_name_H-M   'P 1'
#
loop_
_entity.id
_entity.type
_entity.pdbx_description
1 polymer ?
#
loop_
_entity_poly.entity_id
_entity_poly.type
_entity_poly.pdbx_seq_one_letter_code
_entity_poly.pdbx_strand_id
1 'polypeptide(L)'
;MTCLDPLTPDEFTNWYRHLGRLRLFWSKPLVELFHLYRFVEGCVIKVRWASEKPRLEEAYIAILKKMRKLDFLTQLRGTKILITPAEVERELYQQRGSLYIYSTTRPCATGIYLEGAVEGHPEPTPDHVILASSKEDFKYLVYLNKWNFNIDYIWLASPEFSDKAIESAICEARRLGSRYATLALGDESPKIYYKPDYFYNVFKLAF
;
A
#
# COMPACT_ATOMS: atom_id res chain seq x y z
N MET A 1 7.30 18.61 0.57
CA MET A 1 7.92 17.64 -0.36
C MET A 1 6.92 16.49 -0.51
N THR A 2 6.85 15.78 -1.63
CA THR A 2 5.92 14.63 -1.83
C THR A 2 6.72 13.43 -2.28
N CYS A 3 6.59 12.31 -1.59
CA CYS A 3 7.27 11.08 -1.98
C CYS A 3 6.46 10.34 -3.04
N LEU A 4 5.18 10.15 -2.75
CA LEU A 4 4.20 9.58 -3.66
C LEU A 4 3.05 10.59 -3.79
N ASP A 5 2.48 10.82 -4.96
CA ASP A 5 1.28 11.68 -5.04
C ASP A 5 0.07 10.82 -4.66
N PRO A 6 -0.62 11.05 -3.52
CA PRO A 6 -0.71 12.30 -2.77
C PRO A 6 -0.06 12.31 -1.36
N LEU A 7 0.71 11.28 -1.01
CA LEU A 7 1.41 11.14 0.28
C LEU A 7 2.64 12.07 0.41
N THR A 8 2.65 12.85 1.47
CA THR A 8 3.87 13.51 1.96
C THR A 8 4.92 12.47 2.39
N PRO A 9 6.21 12.84 2.51
CA PRO A 9 7.27 11.97 3.01
C PRO A 9 6.96 11.32 4.37
N ASP A 10 6.38 12.08 5.30
CA ASP A 10 6.06 11.59 6.63
C ASP A 10 4.91 10.57 6.58
N GLU A 11 3.87 10.87 5.79
CA GLU A 11 2.78 9.92 5.55
C GLU A 11 3.28 8.66 4.85
N PHE A 12 4.13 8.78 3.83
CA PHE A 12 4.74 7.63 3.17
C PHE A 12 5.59 6.81 4.14
N THR A 13 6.39 7.46 4.99
CA THR A 13 7.25 6.79 5.97
C THR A 13 6.42 6.02 6.99
N ASN A 14 5.37 6.63 7.52
CA ASN A 14 4.44 5.98 8.43
C ASN A 14 3.71 4.83 7.73
N TRP A 15 3.19 5.07 6.52
CA TRP A 15 2.53 4.05 5.73
C TRP A 15 3.43 2.84 5.49
N TYR A 16 4.66 3.07 5.01
CA TYR A 16 5.62 2.02 4.69
C TYR A 16 6.07 1.25 5.93
N ARG A 17 6.24 1.92 7.08
CA ARG A 17 6.59 1.28 8.36
C ARG A 17 5.53 0.26 8.77
N HIS A 18 4.26 0.62 8.71
CA HIS A 18 3.15 -0.27 9.08
C HIS A 18 2.91 -1.35 8.02
N LEU A 19 3.02 -1.02 6.73
CA LEU A 19 2.96 -2.00 5.65
C LEU A 19 4.03 -3.09 5.81
N GLY A 20 5.23 -2.70 6.24
CA GLY A 20 6.33 -3.63 6.51
C GLY A 20 6.05 -4.67 7.59
N ARG A 21 5.07 -4.43 8.47
CA ARG A 21 4.63 -5.42 9.47
C ARG A 21 3.84 -6.58 8.83
N LEU A 22 3.16 -6.31 7.72
CA LEU A 22 2.37 -7.28 6.96
C LEU A 22 3.19 -8.06 5.93
N ARG A 23 4.43 -7.64 5.70
CA ARG A 23 5.35 -8.27 4.73
C ARG A 23 4.84 -8.26 3.28
N LEU A 24 4.00 -7.29 2.90
CA LEU A 24 3.47 -7.15 1.53
C LEU A 24 4.54 -6.62 0.55
N PHE A 25 4.50 -7.15 -0.68
CA PHE A 25 5.51 -7.03 -1.76
C PHE A 25 6.89 -7.60 -1.37
N TRP A 26 7.54 -6.91 -0.42
CA TRP A 26 8.90 -7.08 0.12
C TRP A 26 9.14 -6.19 1.35
N SER A 27 8.11 -5.48 1.81
CA SER A 27 8.22 -4.49 2.86
C SER A 27 8.53 -5.26 4.13
N LYS A 28 9.77 -5.23 4.58
CA LYS A 28 10.20 -5.86 5.83
C LYS A 28 10.03 -4.87 6.99
N PRO A 29 10.11 -5.33 8.25
CA PRO A 29 10.15 -4.45 9.40
C PRO A 29 11.19 -3.34 9.23
N LEU A 30 10.69 -2.11 9.08
CA LEU A 30 11.48 -0.92 8.80
C LEU A 30 12.30 -0.54 10.04
N VAL A 31 13.60 -0.32 9.86
CA VAL A 31 14.48 0.23 10.91
C VAL A 31 14.72 1.71 10.63
N GLU A 32 15.14 2.05 9.40
CA GLU A 32 15.45 3.43 9.02
C GLU A 32 14.97 3.76 7.61
N LEU A 33 14.61 5.03 7.41
CA LEU A 33 14.24 5.59 6.12
C LEU A 33 14.95 6.94 5.96
N PHE A 34 15.76 7.10 4.92
CA PHE A 34 16.50 8.33 4.62
C PHE A 34 16.13 8.86 3.24
N HIS A 35 15.76 10.13 3.17
CA HIS A 35 15.54 10.81 1.90
C HIS A 35 16.91 11.16 1.28
N LEU A 36 17.24 10.57 0.12
CA LEU A 36 18.53 10.79 -0.53
C LEU A 36 18.46 11.89 -1.59
N TYR A 37 17.60 11.70 -2.58
CA TYR A 37 17.51 12.59 -3.73
C TYR A 37 16.09 13.11 -3.87
N ARG A 38 15.99 14.39 -4.22
CA ARG A 38 14.74 15.05 -4.60
C ARG A 38 14.89 15.60 -6.00
N PHE A 39 13.84 15.43 -6.81
CA PHE A 39 13.70 16.10 -8.10
C PHE A 39 12.23 16.43 -8.33
N VAL A 40 11.95 17.20 -9.39
CA VAL A 40 10.60 17.69 -9.70
C VAL A 40 9.61 16.53 -9.89
N GLU A 41 10.08 15.44 -10.49
CA GLU A 41 9.24 14.31 -10.90
C GLU A 41 9.24 13.15 -9.90
N GLY A 42 9.77 13.33 -8.68
CA GLY A 42 9.81 12.25 -7.68
C GLY A 42 10.94 12.35 -6.66
N CYS A 43 11.21 11.23 -6.00
CA CYS A 43 12.24 11.15 -4.98
C CYS A 43 12.91 9.78 -4.94
N VAL A 44 14.07 9.72 -4.29
CA VAL A 44 14.74 8.47 -3.94
C VAL A 44 14.93 8.42 -2.45
N ILE A 45 14.54 7.30 -1.89
CA ILE A 45 14.57 7.02 -0.46
C ILE A 45 15.44 5.80 -0.25
N LYS A 46 16.35 5.88 0.70
CA LYS A 46 17.09 4.74 1.20
C LYS A 46 16.34 4.12 2.35
N VAL A 47 16.17 2.82 2.31
CA VAL A 47 15.41 2.05 3.29
C VAL A 47 16.31 0.96 3.85
N ARG A 48 16.26 0.80 5.18
CA ARG A 48 16.95 -0.27 5.89
C ARG A 48 15.99 -1.12 6.68
N TRP A 49 16.18 -2.42 6.59
CA TRP A 49 15.37 -3.41 7.29
C TRP A 49 16.19 -4.21 8.28
N ALA A 50 15.52 -4.67 9.33
CA ALA A 50 16.05 -5.74 10.16
C ALA A 50 16.09 -7.01 9.30
N SER A 51 17.22 -7.73 9.34
CA SER A 51 17.31 -9.06 8.78
C SER A 51 17.51 -10.09 9.90
N GLU A 52 17.21 -11.35 9.62
CA GLU A 52 17.45 -12.46 10.55
C GLU A 52 18.95 -12.67 10.84
N LYS A 53 19.84 -12.04 10.07
CA LYS A 53 21.30 -12.04 10.24
C LYS A 53 21.73 -10.72 10.90
N PRO A 54 22.94 -10.64 11.51
CA PRO A 54 23.43 -9.41 12.16
C PRO A 54 23.67 -8.22 11.21
N ARG A 55 23.32 -8.32 9.93
CA ARG A 55 23.44 -7.23 8.94
C ARG A 55 22.06 -6.66 8.61
N LEU A 56 21.97 -5.35 8.58
CA LEU A 56 20.83 -4.65 8.01
C LEU A 56 20.80 -4.89 6.50
N GLU A 57 19.61 -5.21 5.99
CA GLU A 57 19.38 -5.19 4.54
C GLU A 57 19.06 -3.78 4.10
N GLU A 58 19.49 -3.43 2.89
CA GLU A 58 19.39 -2.08 2.35
C GLU A 58 18.75 -2.11 0.96
N ALA A 59 17.83 -1.17 0.75
CA ALA A 59 17.18 -0.96 -0.53
C ALA A 59 17.03 0.54 -0.84
N TYR A 60 16.89 0.83 -2.13
CA TYR A 60 16.65 2.17 -2.66
C TYR A 60 15.28 2.19 -3.32
N ILE A 61 14.34 2.95 -2.75
CA ILE A 61 13.01 3.19 -3.30
C ILE A 61 13.03 4.47 -4.11
N ALA A 62 13.00 4.32 -5.42
CA ALA A 62 12.71 5.39 -6.36
C ALA A 62 11.19 5.50 -6.54
N ILE A 63 10.64 6.66 -6.24
CA ILE A 63 9.24 6.96 -6.52
C ILE A 63 9.21 8.02 -7.61
N LEU A 64 8.62 7.68 -8.75
CA LEU A 64 8.57 8.53 -9.94
C LEU A 64 7.12 8.83 -10.32
N LYS A 65 6.81 10.08 -10.63
CA LYS A 65 5.51 10.50 -11.15
C LYS A 65 5.35 10.22 -12.65
N LYS A 66 6.48 10.12 -13.36
CA LYS A 66 6.57 9.82 -14.80
C LYS A 66 7.81 8.98 -15.06
N MET A 67 7.77 8.13 -16.09
CA MET A 67 8.95 7.36 -16.48
C MET A 67 9.99 8.24 -17.14
N ARG A 68 11.24 7.94 -16.78
CA ARG A 68 12.46 8.57 -17.30
C ARG A 68 13.61 7.59 -17.15
N LYS A 69 14.78 7.94 -17.69
CA LYS A 69 15.99 7.12 -17.53
C LYS A 69 16.32 6.90 -16.06
N LEU A 70 16.66 5.66 -15.72
CA LEU A 70 17.01 5.23 -14.37
C LEU A 70 18.53 5.12 -14.15
N ASP A 71 19.33 5.73 -15.02
CA ASP A 71 20.80 5.64 -15.00
C ASP A 71 21.37 5.99 -13.62
N PHE A 72 20.77 6.96 -12.91
CA PHE A 72 21.18 7.34 -11.56
C PHE A 72 21.04 6.21 -10.52
N LEU A 73 20.13 5.25 -10.73
CA LEU A 73 19.96 4.10 -9.85
C LEU A 73 21.02 3.03 -10.09
N THR A 74 21.61 2.95 -11.28
CA THR A 74 22.64 1.94 -11.61
C THR A 74 23.90 2.09 -10.75
N GLN A 75 24.18 3.31 -10.29
CA GLN A 75 25.31 3.62 -9.42
C GLN A 75 25.07 3.20 -7.95
N LEU A 76 23.83 2.96 -7.55
CA LEU A 76 23.46 2.60 -6.19
C LEU A 76 23.63 1.09 -5.98
N ARG A 77 24.39 0.70 -4.96
CA ARG A 77 24.61 -0.71 -4.63
C ARG A 77 23.49 -1.23 -3.73
N GLY A 78 22.87 -2.35 -4.09
CA GLY A 78 21.82 -2.99 -3.29
C GLY A 78 20.52 -3.20 -4.07
N THR A 79 19.45 -3.57 -3.34
CA THR A 79 18.13 -3.78 -3.93
C THR A 79 17.54 -2.45 -4.38
N LYS A 80 16.95 -2.42 -5.58
CA LYS A 80 16.33 -1.22 -6.12
C LYS A 80 14.86 -1.48 -6.39
N ILE A 81 14.07 -0.51 -5.96
CA ILE A 81 12.63 -0.54 -5.94
C ILE A 81 12.15 0.66 -6.74
N LEU A 82 11.27 0.43 -7.70
CA LEU A 82 10.61 1.49 -8.44
C LEU A 82 9.12 1.48 -8.12
N ILE A 83 8.60 2.63 -7.70
CA ILE A 83 7.18 2.90 -7.53
C ILE A 83 6.80 3.99 -8.54
N THR A 84 5.90 3.68 -9.47
CA THR A 84 5.58 4.59 -10.59
C THR A 84 4.17 4.31 -11.12
N PRO A 85 3.42 5.33 -11.58
CA PRO A 85 2.12 5.10 -12.20
C PRO A 85 2.23 4.51 -13.61
N ALA A 86 3.41 4.51 -14.20
CA ALA A 86 3.63 3.98 -15.53
C ALA A 86 3.80 2.46 -15.54
N GLU A 87 3.48 1.86 -16.68
CA GLU A 87 3.89 0.51 -17.00
C GLU A 87 5.35 0.50 -17.50
N VAL A 88 6.06 -0.59 -17.24
CA VAL A 88 7.47 -0.74 -17.61
C VAL A 88 7.68 -2.10 -18.26
N GLU A 89 8.42 -2.13 -19.37
CA GLU A 89 8.69 -3.35 -20.12
C GLU A 89 9.46 -4.39 -19.29
N ARG A 90 9.07 -5.66 -19.44
CA ARG A 90 9.43 -6.77 -18.52
C ARG A 90 10.92 -7.14 -18.51
N GLU A 91 11.70 -6.71 -19.50
CA GLU A 91 13.07 -7.20 -19.70
C GLU A 91 14.06 -6.74 -18.60
N LEU A 92 13.72 -5.70 -17.83
CA LEU A 92 14.58 -5.13 -16.77
C LEU A 92 13.91 -5.05 -15.39
N TYR A 93 12.64 -5.44 -15.29
CA TYR A 93 11.78 -5.17 -14.14
C TYR A 93 10.91 -6.38 -13.81
N GLN A 94 10.91 -6.80 -12.55
CA GLN A 94 9.93 -7.74 -12.03
C GLN A 94 8.85 -6.95 -11.28
N GLN A 95 7.62 -6.92 -11.81
CA GLN A 95 6.48 -6.40 -11.06
C GLN A 95 6.29 -7.28 -9.81
N ARG A 96 6.05 -6.62 -8.67
CA ARG A 96 5.87 -7.25 -7.36
C ARG A 96 4.51 -6.95 -6.73
N GLY A 97 3.77 -6.03 -7.34
CA GLY A 97 2.46 -5.62 -6.88
C GLY A 97 2.09 -4.21 -7.32
N SER A 98 1.01 -3.72 -6.72
CA SER A 98 0.43 -2.42 -7.03
C SER A 98 -0.12 -1.75 -5.77
N LEU A 99 -0.10 -0.42 -5.75
CA LEU A 99 -0.65 0.43 -4.71
C LEU A 99 -1.79 1.26 -5.29
N TYR A 100 -2.97 1.10 -4.69
CA TYR A 100 -4.19 1.82 -4.99
C TYR A 100 -4.44 2.83 -3.88
N ILE A 101 -4.81 4.06 -4.24
CA ILE A 101 -5.07 5.12 -3.27
C ILE A 101 -6.41 5.77 -3.61
N TYR A 102 -7.26 5.84 -2.60
CA TYR A 102 -8.60 6.37 -2.67
C TYR A 102 -8.71 7.58 -1.75
N SER A 103 -9.11 8.72 -2.32
CA SER A 103 -9.36 9.97 -1.61
C SER A 103 -10.57 9.82 -0.71
N THR A 104 -10.41 10.27 0.54
CA THR A 104 -11.54 10.41 1.45
C THR A 104 -12.42 11.60 1.11
N THR A 105 -12.29 12.23 -0.06
CA THR A 105 -13.27 13.21 -0.57
C THR A 105 -14.38 12.56 -1.40
N ARG A 106 -14.25 11.28 -1.79
CA ARG A 106 -15.28 10.57 -2.58
C ARG A 106 -16.58 10.40 -1.78
N PRO A 107 -17.76 10.41 -2.42
CA PRO A 107 -18.96 9.88 -1.78
C PRO A 107 -18.67 8.48 -1.22
N CYS A 108 -19.16 8.20 -0.02
CA CYS A 108 -18.97 6.89 0.60
C CYS A 108 -20.22 6.55 1.41
N ALA A 109 -20.50 5.25 1.50
CA ALA A 109 -21.53 4.69 2.37
C ALA A 109 -20.88 3.99 3.56
N THR A 110 -21.48 4.15 4.75
CA THR A 110 -20.95 3.55 5.97
C THR A 110 -21.28 2.05 6.02
N GLY A 111 -20.26 1.22 6.22
CA GLY A 111 -20.44 -0.19 6.59
C GLY A 111 -20.82 -0.37 8.07
N ILE A 112 -21.10 -1.61 8.48
CA ILE A 112 -21.34 -1.95 9.89
C ILE A 112 -20.01 -2.35 10.53
N TYR A 113 -19.76 -1.86 11.73
CA TYR A 113 -18.61 -2.24 12.54
C TYR A 113 -18.81 -3.60 13.18
N LEU A 114 -17.80 -4.45 13.11
CA LEU A 114 -17.74 -5.69 13.87
C LEU A 114 -16.74 -5.53 15.02
N GLU A 115 -17.14 -5.95 16.23
CA GLU A 115 -16.32 -5.84 17.44
C GLU A 115 -15.31 -6.98 17.60
N GLY A 116 -15.36 -8.01 16.75
CA GLY A 116 -14.55 -9.21 16.91
C GLY A 116 -14.31 -9.99 15.63
N ALA A 117 -13.50 -11.05 15.77
CA ALA A 117 -13.15 -11.96 14.69
C ALA A 117 -14.40 -12.60 14.06
N VAL A 118 -14.35 -12.81 12.75
CA VAL A 118 -15.36 -13.56 12.02
C VAL A 118 -14.82 -14.96 11.76
N GLU A 119 -15.58 -15.99 12.13
CA GLU A 119 -15.18 -17.38 11.95
C GLU A 119 -14.83 -17.68 10.48
N GLY A 120 -13.71 -18.38 10.26
CA GLY A 120 -13.22 -18.70 8.90
C GLY A 120 -12.49 -17.56 8.18
N HIS A 121 -12.29 -16.40 8.82
CA HIS A 121 -11.57 -15.25 8.27
C HIS A 121 -10.31 -14.91 9.09
N PRO A 122 -9.35 -14.16 8.51
CA PRO A 122 -8.14 -13.76 9.23
C PRO A 122 -8.44 -13.08 10.56
N GLU A 123 -7.70 -13.44 11.61
CA GLU A 123 -7.87 -12.80 12.91
C GLU A 123 -7.44 -11.32 12.87
N PRO A 124 -8.27 -10.39 13.36
CA PRO A 124 -7.92 -8.98 13.44
C PRO A 124 -6.82 -8.78 14.49
N THR A 125 -5.74 -8.11 14.12
CA THR A 125 -4.82 -7.53 15.11
C THR A 125 -5.44 -6.29 15.76
N PRO A 126 -4.94 -5.82 16.92
CA PRO A 126 -5.40 -4.58 17.57
C PRO A 126 -5.28 -3.31 16.70
N ASP A 127 -4.54 -3.38 15.59
CA ASP A 127 -4.35 -2.28 14.65
C ASP A 127 -5.52 -2.19 13.64
N HIS A 128 -6.41 -3.16 13.58
CA HIS A 128 -7.49 -3.20 12.59
C HIS A 128 -8.81 -2.63 13.10
N VAL A 129 -9.53 -1.98 12.19
CA VAL A 129 -10.98 -1.78 12.24
C VAL A 129 -11.60 -2.74 11.23
N ILE A 130 -12.62 -3.49 11.66
CA ILE A 130 -13.31 -4.48 10.82
C ILE A 130 -14.64 -3.88 10.35
N LEU A 131 -14.83 -3.85 9.04
CA LEU A 131 -16.02 -3.35 8.39
C LEU A 131 -16.70 -4.48 7.63
N ALA A 132 -18.02 -4.59 7.77
CA ALA A 132 -18.82 -5.63 7.15
C ALA A 132 -20.09 -5.07 6.50
N SER A 133 -20.61 -5.77 5.51
CA SER A 133 -21.86 -5.38 4.84
C SER A 133 -23.11 -5.57 5.72
N SER A 134 -23.07 -6.54 6.63
CA SER A 134 -24.18 -6.93 7.52
C SER A 134 -23.60 -7.62 8.76
N LYS A 135 -24.43 -8.09 9.71
CA LYS A 135 -23.98 -8.87 10.89
C LYS A 135 -24.04 -10.38 10.72
N GLU A 136 -24.83 -10.88 9.77
CA GLU A 136 -25.20 -12.31 9.67
C GLU A 136 -24.90 -12.90 8.29
N ASP A 137 -25.04 -12.13 7.21
CA ASP A 137 -24.79 -12.56 5.82
C ASP A 137 -23.82 -11.59 5.16
N PHE A 138 -22.53 -11.81 5.38
CA PHE A 138 -21.48 -10.95 4.87
C PHE A 138 -21.36 -11.10 3.35
N LYS A 139 -21.48 -9.98 2.64
CA LYS A 139 -21.13 -9.84 1.22
C LYS A 139 -19.70 -9.34 1.05
N TYR A 140 -19.18 -8.64 2.04
CA TYR A 140 -17.77 -8.31 2.16
C TYR A 140 -17.34 -8.18 3.63
N LEU A 141 -16.04 -8.35 3.84
CA LEU A 141 -15.31 -8.00 5.07
C LEU A 141 -14.05 -7.24 4.70
N VAL A 142 -13.78 -6.16 5.43
CA VAL A 142 -12.61 -5.30 5.22
C VAL A 142 -11.89 -5.10 6.55
N TYR A 143 -10.59 -5.33 6.54
CA TYR A 143 -9.69 -5.10 7.65
C TYR A 143 -8.85 -3.88 7.34
N LEU A 144 -9.28 -2.73 7.86
CA LEU A 144 -8.61 -1.46 7.67
C LEU A 144 -7.64 -1.22 8.81
N ASN A 145 -6.36 -1.04 8.49
CA ASN A 145 -5.35 -0.70 9.47
C ASN A 145 -5.48 0.77 9.89
N LYS A 146 -5.67 1.01 11.19
CA LYS A 146 -5.91 2.36 11.73
C LYS A 146 -4.70 3.30 11.71
N TRP A 147 -3.49 2.77 11.45
CA TRP A 147 -2.26 3.56 11.48
C TRP A 147 -1.79 4.02 10.10
N ASN A 148 -1.98 3.21 9.07
CA ASN A 148 -1.61 3.57 7.69
C ASN A 148 -2.80 3.64 6.73
N PHE A 149 -4.00 3.33 7.20
CA PHE A 149 -5.24 3.28 6.42
C PHE A 149 -5.14 2.38 5.19
N ASN A 150 -4.29 1.37 5.26
CA ASN A 150 -4.24 0.30 4.28
C ASN A 150 -5.32 -0.74 4.57
N ILE A 151 -6.00 -1.17 3.52
CA ILE A 151 -6.86 -2.35 3.55
C ILE A 151 -5.91 -3.55 3.51
N ASP A 152 -5.65 -4.11 4.68
CA ASP A 152 -4.69 -5.21 4.85
C ASP A 152 -5.28 -6.53 4.36
N TYR A 153 -6.58 -6.72 4.61
CA TYR A 153 -7.35 -7.87 4.15
C TYR A 153 -8.72 -7.43 3.64
N ILE A 154 -9.12 -8.00 2.51
CA ILE A 154 -10.45 -7.83 1.94
C ILE A 154 -10.97 -9.20 1.52
N TRP A 155 -12.15 -9.56 2.02
CA TRP A 155 -12.90 -10.71 1.55
C TRP A 155 -14.18 -10.23 0.87
N LEU A 156 -14.50 -10.84 -0.26
CA LEU A 156 -15.66 -10.52 -1.08
C LEU A 156 -16.39 -11.81 -1.40
N ALA A 157 -17.71 -11.84 -1.20
CA ALA A 157 -18.55 -12.96 -1.65
C ALA A 157 -18.60 -13.05 -3.18
N SER A 158 -18.46 -11.91 -3.86
CA SER A 158 -18.42 -11.75 -5.30
C SER A 158 -17.63 -10.48 -5.64
N PRO A 159 -16.87 -10.43 -6.76
CA PRO A 159 -16.08 -9.26 -7.13
C PRO A 159 -16.87 -7.95 -7.27
N GLU A 160 -18.17 -8.03 -7.54
CA GLU A 160 -19.09 -6.88 -7.65
C GLU A 160 -19.24 -6.10 -6.32
N PHE A 161 -18.92 -6.73 -5.18
CA PHE A 161 -18.98 -6.07 -3.87
C PHE A 161 -17.73 -5.24 -3.56
N SER A 162 -16.71 -5.24 -4.43
CA SER A 162 -15.48 -4.48 -4.22
C SER A 162 -15.73 -2.98 -4.04
N ASP A 163 -16.65 -2.40 -4.80
CA ASP A 163 -17.04 -0.99 -4.69
C ASP A 163 -17.53 -0.64 -3.28
N LYS A 164 -18.52 -1.38 -2.78
CA LYS A 164 -19.10 -1.15 -1.45
C LYS A 164 -18.10 -1.40 -0.31
N ALA A 165 -17.24 -2.41 -0.47
CA ALA A 165 -16.20 -2.72 0.48
C ALA A 165 -15.19 -1.57 0.60
N ILE A 166 -14.71 -1.06 -0.54
CA ILE A 166 -13.75 0.04 -0.58
C ILE A 166 -14.39 1.35 -0.14
N GLU A 167 -15.63 1.64 -0.51
CA GLU A 167 -16.36 2.81 -0.02
C GLU A 167 -16.50 2.80 1.50
N SER A 168 -16.76 1.64 2.10
CA SER A 168 -16.79 1.51 3.56
C SER A 168 -15.45 1.84 4.19
N ALA A 169 -14.35 1.34 3.59
CA ALA A 169 -12.99 1.66 4.03
C ALA A 169 -12.68 3.16 3.91
N ILE A 170 -13.10 3.81 2.82
CA ILE A 170 -12.95 5.25 2.60
C ILE A 170 -13.71 6.04 3.67
N CYS A 171 -14.95 5.64 3.96
CA CYS A 171 -15.77 6.26 5.00
C CYS A 171 -15.12 6.15 6.37
N GLU A 172 -14.58 4.98 6.70
CA GLU A 172 -13.90 4.78 7.98
C GLU A 172 -12.59 5.54 8.08
N ALA A 173 -11.77 5.50 7.03
CA ALA A 173 -10.54 6.28 6.96
C ALA A 173 -10.84 7.78 7.13
N ARG A 174 -11.91 8.30 6.51
CA ARG A 174 -12.39 9.68 6.71
C ARG A 174 -12.75 9.94 8.17
N ARG A 175 -13.54 9.06 8.78
CA ARG A 175 -13.99 9.21 10.17
C ARG A 175 -12.82 9.26 11.15
N LEU A 176 -11.78 8.49 10.88
CA LEU A 176 -10.52 8.47 11.65
C LEU A 176 -9.56 9.61 11.29
N GLY A 177 -9.95 10.53 10.40
CA GLY A 177 -9.19 11.73 10.06
C GLY A 177 -8.15 11.55 8.95
N SER A 178 -8.15 10.41 8.25
CA SER A 178 -7.27 10.20 7.11
C SER A 178 -7.74 10.96 5.87
N ARG A 179 -6.76 11.37 5.06
CA ARG A 179 -6.98 11.94 3.72
C ARG A 179 -7.19 10.86 2.66
N TYR A 180 -6.72 9.65 2.93
CA TYR A 180 -6.73 8.54 1.97
C TYR A 180 -6.98 7.18 2.64
N ALA A 181 -7.61 6.28 1.92
CA ALA A 181 -7.52 4.84 2.14
C ALA A 181 -6.60 4.24 1.08
N THR A 182 -5.77 3.27 1.45
CA THR A 182 -4.89 2.58 0.50
C THR A 182 -5.21 1.10 0.41
N LEU A 183 -4.83 0.48 -0.70
CA LEU A 183 -4.83 -0.97 -0.87
C LEU A 183 -3.54 -1.37 -1.57
N ALA A 184 -2.74 -2.20 -0.91
CA ALA A 184 -1.47 -2.71 -1.42
C ALA A 184 -1.65 -4.18 -1.80
N LEU A 185 -1.50 -4.51 -3.09
CA LEU A 185 -1.81 -5.81 -3.67
C LEU A 185 -0.59 -6.49 -4.29
N GLY A 186 -0.16 -7.63 -3.74
CA GLY A 186 0.88 -8.46 -4.34
C GLY A 186 0.42 -9.21 -5.61
N ASP A 187 1.26 -10.08 -6.14
CA ASP A 187 1.05 -10.74 -7.44
C ASP A 187 -0.22 -11.63 -7.52
N GLU A 188 -0.73 -12.14 -6.40
CA GLU A 188 -1.89 -13.06 -6.34
C GLU A 188 -3.15 -12.42 -5.70
N SER A 189 -3.41 -11.15 -6.01
CA SER A 189 -4.46 -10.39 -5.33
C SER A 189 -5.85 -10.51 -5.97
N PRO A 190 -6.94 -10.31 -5.20
CA PRO A 190 -8.30 -10.33 -5.74
C PRO A 190 -8.51 -9.28 -6.83
N LYS A 191 -9.42 -9.58 -7.77
CA LYS A 191 -9.84 -8.60 -8.78
C LYS A 191 -10.64 -7.50 -8.10
N ILE A 192 -10.13 -6.27 -8.18
CA ILE A 192 -10.77 -5.06 -7.69
C ILE A 192 -11.18 -4.21 -8.89
N TYR A 193 -12.46 -3.86 -8.98
CA TYR A 193 -12.99 -3.04 -10.08
C TYR A 193 -13.13 -1.57 -9.70
N TYR A 194 -13.23 -1.27 -8.41
CA TYR A 194 -13.36 0.10 -7.93
C TYR A 194 -12.12 0.92 -8.25
N LYS A 195 -12.29 1.88 -9.17
CA LYS A 195 -11.19 2.68 -9.72
C LYS A 195 -10.56 3.58 -8.65
N PRO A 196 -9.24 3.52 -8.42
CA PRO A 196 -8.56 4.41 -7.47
C PRO A 196 -8.43 5.84 -8.01
N ASP A 197 -8.16 6.79 -7.11
CA ASP A 197 -7.79 8.16 -7.51
C ASP A 197 -6.33 8.23 -7.97
N TYR A 198 -5.47 7.43 -7.34
CA TYR A 198 -4.08 7.28 -7.73
C TYR A 198 -3.68 5.80 -7.74
N PHE A 199 -2.89 5.43 -8.74
CA PHE A 199 -2.44 4.06 -8.95
C PHE A 199 -0.93 4.06 -9.21
N TYR A 200 -0.23 3.15 -8.54
CA TYR A 200 1.21 2.96 -8.70
C TYR A 200 1.53 1.48 -8.84
N ASN A 201 2.34 1.15 -9.82
CA ASN A 201 3.00 -0.14 -9.91
C ASN A 201 4.24 -0.16 -9.03
N VAL A 202 4.55 -1.33 -8.47
CA VAL A 202 5.74 -1.58 -7.66
C VAL A 202 6.60 -2.62 -8.35
N PHE A 203 7.83 -2.25 -8.71
CA PHE A 203 8.77 -3.09 -9.42
C PHE A 203 10.07 -3.28 -8.65
N LYS A 204 10.61 -4.50 -8.70
CA LYS A 204 11.99 -4.82 -8.36
C LYS A 204 12.86 -4.71 -9.61
N LEU A 205 13.89 -3.88 -9.53
CA LEU A 205 14.85 -3.72 -10.63
C LEU A 205 15.88 -4.86 -10.59
N ALA A 206 16.27 -5.35 -11.76
CA ALA A 206 17.20 -6.48 -11.90
C ALA A 206 18.69 -6.07 -11.93
N PHE A 207 18.99 -4.80 -12.16
CA PHE A 207 20.36 -4.24 -12.22
C PHE A 207 20.79 -3.59 -10.90
#